data_AF-A0A9E0V986-F1
#
_entry.id   AF-A0A9E0V986-F1
#
_cell.length_a   1.000
_cell.length_b   1.000
_cell.length_c   1.000
_cell.angle_alpha   90.00
_cell.angle_beta   90.00
_cell.angle_gamma   90.00
#
_symmetry.space_group_name_H-M   'P 1'
#
loop_
_entity.id
_entity.type
_entity.pdbx_description
1 polymer ?
#
loop_
_entity_poly.entity_id
_entity_poly.type
_entity_poly.pdbx_seq_one_letter_code
_entity_poly.pdbx_strand_id
1 'polypeptide(L)'
;MKENELWIAIETGGSDGGVSFGLFAGGEARFGRIKARADDLVRELGQLLKANGLALAAVSGVAVSTGPGSLTGLRIGMAAARGLARAIGCAIYEMSLPEAVYYSEKLSAPCRLAIVSGGFLYIRDFVIGERGNGTGTSAELIKLPVQEIDLKEVFKTNVQVYLVDPGPGSVLQSGNLLKELPFEVLNGERNFGKDLIQSARRLASDND
;
A
#
# COMPACT_ATOMS: atom_id res chain seq x y z
N MET A 1 9.54 -16.14 -11.21
CA MET A 1 9.34 -14.78 -11.78
C MET A 1 10.55 -14.35 -12.58
N LYS A 2 10.34 -13.85 -13.80
CA LYS A 2 11.42 -13.37 -14.67
C LYS A 2 11.83 -11.95 -14.25
N GLU A 3 13.13 -11.67 -14.31
CA GLU A 3 13.74 -10.38 -13.91
C GLU A 3 13.25 -9.17 -14.75
N ASN A 4 12.58 -9.44 -15.88
CA ASN A 4 12.06 -8.45 -16.85
C ASN A 4 10.54 -8.22 -16.81
N GLU A 5 9.83 -8.67 -15.78
CA GLU A 5 8.38 -8.44 -15.72
C GLU A 5 8.03 -6.97 -15.48
N LEU A 6 7.14 -6.43 -16.31
CA LEU A 6 6.59 -5.09 -16.16
C LEU A 6 5.35 -5.15 -15.26
N TRP A 7 5.34 -4.36 -14.20
CA TRP A 7 4.23 -4.26 -13.26
C TRP A 7 3.72 -2.82 -13.17
N ILE A 8 2.41 -2.67 -12.98
CA ILE A 8 1.77 -1.38 -12.67
C ILE A 8 1.37 -1.38 -11.20
N ALA A 9 1.61 -0.27 -10.51
CA ALA A 9 1.00 0.01 -9.21
C ALA A 9 0.11 1.25 -9.27
N ILE A 10 -1.03 1.17 -8.60
CA ILE A 10 -1.95 2.30 -8.39
C ILE A 10 -2.20 2.43 -6.89
N GLU A 11 -1.85 3.58 -6.35
CA GLU A 11 -1.81 3.86 -4.91
C GLU A 11 -2.59 5.15 -4.62
N THR A 12 -3.50 5.11 -3.63
CA THR A 12 -4.49 6.18 -3.43
C THR A 12 -4.50 6.72 -1.99
N GLY A 13 -3.48 6.44 -1.20
CA GLY A 13 -3.34 6.64 0.25
C GLY A 13 -2.89 8.03 0.69
N GLY A 14 -2.69 8.94 -0.27
CA GLY A 14 -2.31 10.32 -0.04
C GLY A 14 -3.36 11.16 0.69
N SER A 15 -2.92 12.04 1.60
CA SER A 15 -3.75 13.01 2.32
C SER A 15 -4.26 14.18 1.45
N ASP A 16 -3.69 14.39 0.26
CA ASP A 16 -4.05 15.45 -0.69
C ASP A 16 -5.20 15.08 -1.64
N GLY A 17 -5.77 13.88 -1.50
CA GLY A 17 -6.81 13.38 -2.40
C GLY A 17 -6.30 13.03 -3.81
N GLY A 18 -5.00 12.82 -3.96
CA GLY A 18 -4.38 12.37 -5.20
C GLY A 18 -4.40 10.85 -5.41
N VAL A 19 -3.96 10.44 -6.59
CA VAL A 19 -3.61 9.06 -6.93
C VAL A 19 -2.16 9.04 -7.37
N SER A 20 -1.35 8.25 -6.68
CA SER A 20 -0.01 7.87 -7.10
C SER A 20 -0.11 6.64 -8.01
N PHE A 21 0.70 6.58 -9.04
CA PHE A 21 0.74 5.46 -9.97
C PHE A 21 2.18 5.25 -10.43
N GLY A 22 2.51 4.04 -10.84
CA GLY A 22 3.86 3.77 -11.29
C GLY A 22 4.04 2.48 -12.05
N LEU A 23 5.24 2.37 -12.61
CA LEU A 23 5.74 1.21 -13.34
C LEU A 23 6.91 0.63 -12.58
N PHE A 24 7.03 -0.69 -12.59
CA PHE A 24 8.23 -1.40 -12.20
C PHE A 24 8.68 -2.29 -13.35
N ALA A 25 9.92 -2.11 -13.79
CA ALA A 25 10.53 -2.88 -14.86
C ALA A 25 12.04 -2.97 -14.63
N GLY A 26 12.62 -4.17 -14.78
CA GLY A 26 14.07 -4.37 -14.69
C GLY A 26 14.69 -3.94 -13.36
N GLY A 27 13.96 -4.10 -12.25
CA GLY A 27 14.43 -3.69 -10.92
C GLY A 27 14.17 -2.22 -10.56
N GLU A 28 13.72 -1.41 -11.52
CA GLU A 28 13.53 0.03 -11.31
C GLU A 28 12.06 0.41 -11.23
N ALA A 29 11.73 1.26 -10.27
CA ALA A 29 10.39 1.77 -10.06
C ALA A 29 10.30 3.25 -10.43
N ARG A 30 9.27 3.63 -11.19
CA ARG A 30 9.01 5.00 -11.63
C ARG A 30 7.58 5.37 -11.25
N PHE A 31 7.40 6.49 -10.58
CA PHE A 31 6.09 6.91 -10.10
C PHE A 31 5.74 8.32 -10.56
N GLY A 32 4.45 8.54 -10.78
CA GLY A 32 3.84 9.84 -10.94
C GLY A 32 2.69 10.00 -9.93
N ARG A 33 2.22 11.24 -9.76
CA ARG A 33 1.07 11.55 -8.92
C ARG A 33 0.16 12.53 -9.65
N ILE A 34 -1.14 12.31 -9.54
CA ILE A 34 -2.17 13.18 -10.09
C ILE A 34 -3.21 13.51 -9.02
N LYS A 35 -4.01 14.55 -9.25
CA LYS A 35 -5.30 14.71 -8.55
C LYS A 35 -6.22 13.56 -8.96
N ALA A 36 -7.08 13.09 -8.05
CA ALA A 36 -8.00 11.98 -8.31
C ALA A 36 -9.07 12.33 -9.35
N ARG A 37 -8.71 12.22 -10.63
CA ARG A 37 -9.56 12.37 -11.82
C ARG A 37 -9.27 11.19 -12.74
N ALA A 38 -10.31 10.45 -13.13
CA ALA A 38 -10.16 9.18 -13.84
C ALA A 38 -9.43 9.34 -15.18
N ASP A 39 -9.77 10.37 -15.96
CA ASP A 39 -9.18 10.63 -17.27
C ASP A 39 -7.68 10.97 -17.19
N ASP A 40 -7.25 11.57 -16.08
CA ASP A 40 -5.85 11.88 -15.86
C ASP A 40 -5.04 10.59 -15.60
N LEU A 41 -5.56 9.64 -14.83
CA LEU A 41 -4.81 8.44 -14.44
C LEU A 41 -4.37 7.61 -15.64
N VAL A 42 -5.31 7.28 -16.52
CA VAL A 42 -5.04 6.44 -17.69
C VAL A 42 -4.11 7.18 -18.67
N ARG A 43 -4.33 8.48 -18.85
CA ARG A 43 -3.49 9.32 -19.72
C ARG A 43 -2.04 9.38 -19.22
N GLU A 44 -1.84 9.74 -17.95
CA GLU A 44 -0.49 9.90 -17.39
C GLU A 44 0.24 8.56 -17.29
N LEU A 45 -0.46 7.46 -16.99
CA LEU A 45 0.13 6.12 -17.04
C LEU A 45 0.59 5.76 -18.47
N GLY A 46 -0.22 6.09 -19.48
CA GLY A 46 0.15 5.90 -20.89
C GLY A 46 1.36 6.74 -21.29
N GLN A 47 1.44 7.99 -20.81
CA GLN A 47 2.63 8.83 -21.01
C GLN A 47 3.87 8.23 -20.33
N LEU A 48 3.73 7.72 -19.11
CA LEU A 48 4.83 7.09 -18.37
C LEU A 48 5.34 5.84 -19.09
N LEU A 49 4.45 4.99 -19.62
CA LEU A 49 4.83 3.84 -20.46
C LEU A 49 5.59 4.28 -21.70
N LYS A 50 5.04 5.25 -22.44
CA LYS A 50 5.64 5.77 -23.69
C LYS A 50 7.02 6.38 -23.46
N ALA A 51 7.18 7.18 -22.39
CA ALA A 51 8.44 7.82 -22.05
C ALA A 51 9.56 6.82 -21.73
N ASN A 52 9.21 5.58 -21.35
CA ASN A 52 10.16 4.52 -21.03
C ASN A 52 10.23 3.43 -22.11
N GLY A 53 9.59 3.63 -23.27
CA GLY A 53 9.59 2.64 -24.35
C GLY A 53 8.90 1.32 -23.99
N LEU A 54 8.00 1.33 -23.01
CA LEU A 54 7.32 0.15 -22.50
C LEU A 54 5.95 -0.01 -23.16
N ALA A 55 5.63 -1.24 -23.57
CA ALA A 55 4.32 -1.56 -24.14
C ALA A 55 3.34 -1.99 -23.03
N LEU A 56 2.09 -1.51 -23.11
CA LEU A 56 1.04 -1.92 -22.17
C LEU A 56 0.81 -3.44 -22.18
N ALA A 57 0.95 -4.08 -23.35
CA ALA A 57 0.84 -5.53 -23.51
C ALA A 57 1.95 -6.34 -22.81
N ALA A 58 3.05 -5.68 -22.38
CA ALA A 58 4.12 -6.33 -21.65
C ALA A 58 3.86 -6.40 -20.12
N VAL A 59 2.76 -5.78 -19.64
CA VAL A 59 2.42 -5.77 -18.21
C VAL A 59 2.01 -7.17 -17.76
N SER A 60 2.75 -7.72 -16.81
CA SER A 60 2.52 -9.03 -16.21
C SER A 60 1.51 -9.00 -15.06
N GLY A 61 1.32 -7.85 -14.43
CA GLY A 61 0.37 -7.71 -13.32
C GLY A 61 0.11 -6.25 -12.91
N VAL A 62 -1.06 -6.05 -12.29
CA VAL A 62 -1.49 -4.76 -11.75
C VAL A 62 -1.70 -4.90 -10.24
N ALA A 63 -0.99 -4.11 -9.44
CA ALA A 63 -1.19 -3.99 -8.00
C ALA A 63 -1.97 -2.71 -7.68
N VAL A 64 -2.93 -2.78 -6.77
CA VAL A 64 -3.72 -1.61 -6.36
C VAL A 64 -3.99 -1.61 -4.87
N SER A 65 -3.87 -0.43 -4.24
CA SER A 65 -4.24 -0.30 -2.83
C SER A 65 -5.75 -0.21 -2.63
N THR A 66 -6.28 -0.94 -1.65
CA THR A 66 -7.69 -0.86 -1.19
C THR A 66 -7.87 0.09 0.00
N GLY A 67 -6.80 0.78 0.38
CA GLY A 67 -6.78 1.81 1.43
C GLY A 67 -5.93 1.44 2.64
N PRO A 68 -5.84 2.32 3.64
CA PRO A 68 -6.56 3.60 3.75
C PRO A 68 -6.17 4.66 2.71
N GLY A 69 -7.08 5.61 2.44
CA GLY A 69 -6.86 6.68 1.47
C GLY A 69 -8.12 7.51 1.19
N SER A 70 -8.04 8.44 0.24
CA SER A 70 -9.19 9.25 -0.20
C SER A 70 -10.25 8.37 -0.86
N LEU A 71 -11.52 8.50 -0.47
CA LEU A 71 -12.63 7.74 -1.06
C LEU A 71 -12.70 7.91 -2.58
N THR A 72 -12.49 9.13 -3.08
CA THR A 72 -12.46 9.42 -4.51
C THR A 72 -11.26 8.77 -5.18
N GLY A 73 -10.08 8.87 -4.56
CA GLY A 73 -8.85 8.22 -5.04
C GLY A 73 -9.01 6.71 -5.15
N LEU A 74 -9.49 6.07 -4.08
CA LEU A 74 -9.72 4.62 -4.00
C LEU A 74 -10.65 4.13 -5.11
N ARG A 75 -11.79 4.79 -5.31
CA ARG A 75 -12.76 4.42 -6.36
C ARG A 75 -12.15 4.55 -7.76
N ILE A 76 -11.45 5.64 -8.03
CA ILE A 76 -10.81 5.88 -9.32
C ILE A 76 -9.68 4.87 -9.56
N GLY A 77 -8.82 4.66 -8.56
CA GLY A 77 -7.68 3.75 -8.65
C GLY A 77 -8.11 2.31 -8.85
N MET A 78 -9.07 1.82 -8.07
CA MET A 78 -9.61 0.45 -8.22
C MET A 78 -10.32 0.25 -9.56
N ALA A 79 -11.13 1.22 -10.01
CA ALA A 79 -11.80 1.12 -11.31
C ALA A 79 -10.78 1.07 -12.46
N ALA A 80 -9.75 1.92 -12.42
CA ALA A 80 -8.69 1.92 -13.42
C ALA A 80 -7.86 0.62 -13.38
N ALA A 81 -7.47 0.15 -12.20
CA ALA A 81 -6.71 -1.08 -12.04
C ALA A 81 -7.45 -2.30 -12.62
N ARG A 82 -8.73 -2.46 -12.26
CA ARG A 82 -9.60 -3.54 -12.78
C ARG A 82 -9.79 -3.43 -14.29
N GLY A 83 -10.02 -2.23 -14.80
CA GLY A 83 -10.16 -1.97 -16.24
C GLY A 83 -8.90 -2.33 -17.02
N LEU A 84 -7.73 -1.90 -16.52
CA LEU A 84 -6.42 -2.19 -17.11
C LEU A 84 -6.12 -3.68 -17.09
N ALA A 85 -6.22 -4.34 -15.94
CA ALA A 85 -5.93 -5.76 -15.80
C ALA A 85 -6.83 -6.59 -16.74
N ARG A 86 -8.13 -6.26 -16.82
CA ARG A 86 -9.07 -6.90 -17.74
C ARG A 86 -8.72 -6.66 -19.21
N ALA A 87 -8.33 -5.45 -19.58
CA ALA A 87 -7.98 -5.11 -20.97
C ALA A 87 -6.68 -5.78 -21.43
N ILE A 88 -5.72 -5.93 -20.51
CA ILE A 88 -4.41 -6.57 -20.76
C ILE A 88 -4.53 -8.10 -20.69
N GLY A 89 -5.47 -8.63 -19.90
CA GLY A 89 -5.58 -10.05 -19.61
C GLY A 89 -4.58 -10.53 -18.56
N CYS A 90 -4.16 -9.64 -17.64
CA CYS A 90 -3.21 -9.96 -16.57
C CYS A 90 -3.89 -10.03 -15.19
N ALA A 91 -3.17 -10.60 -14.21
CA ALA A 91 -3.65 -10.69 -12.85
C ALA A 91 -3.72 -9.32 -12.16
N ILE A 92 -4.71 -9.15 -11.29
CA ILE A 92 -4.85 -7.99 -10.41
C ILE A 92 -4.65 -8.41 -8.96
N TYR A 93 -3.85 -7.63 -8.24
CA TYR A 93 -3.54 -7.82 -6.83
C TYR A 93 -4.09 -6.62 -6.04
N GLU A 94 -5.23 -6.83 -5.39
CA GLU A 94 -5.87 -5.85 -4.52
C GLU A 94 -5.42 -6.10 -3.08
N MET A 95 -4.80 -5.11 -2.43
CA MET A 95 -4.36 -5.23 -1.04
C MET A 95 -4.45 -3.92 -0.30
N SER A 96 -4.71 -3.96 1.00
CA SER A 96 -4.66 -2.77 1.85
C SER A 96 -3.21 -2.30 2.03
N LEU A 97 -2.99 -1.03 2.36
CA LEU A 97 -1.64 -0.53 2.66
C LEU A 97 -0.96 -1.27 3.83
N PRO A 98 -1.64 -1.66 4.93
CA PRO A 98 -1.03 -2.49 5.95
C PRO A 98 -0.53 -3.83 5.40
N GLU A 99 -1.27 -4.48 4.50
CA GLU A 99 -0.82 -5.72 3.84
C GLU A 99 0.38 -5.46 2.93
N ALA A 100 0.33 -4.39 2.14
CA ALA A 100 1.43 -4.01 1.27
C ALA A 100 2.73 -3.78 2.06
N VAL A 101 2.64 -3.12 3.22
CA VAL A 101 3.81 -2.93 4.09
C VAL A 101 4.24 -4.24 4.75
N TYR A 102 3.29 -5.04 5.24
CA TYR A 102 3.59 -6.31 5.90
C TYR A 102 4.42 -7.24 5.01
N TYR A 103 3.98 -7.43 3.76
CA TYR A 103 4.63 -8.34 2.83
C TYR A 103 5.94 -7.78 2.26
N SER A 104 6.03 -6.46 2.01
CA SER A 104 7.24 -5.81 1.49
C SER A 104 8.37 -5.81 2.52
N GLU A 105 8.06 -5.46 3.77
CA GLU A 105 9.00 -5.46 4.91
C GLU A 105 9.29 -6.87 5.45
N LYS A 106 8.59 -7.88 4.93
CA LYS A 106 8.74 -9.29 5.34
C LYS A 106 8.53 -9.47 6.85
N LEU A 107 7.56 -8.75 7.40
CA LEU A 107 7.23 -8.83 8.81
C LEU A 107 6.71 -10.23 9.17
N SER A 108 6.79 -10.56 10.45
CA SER A 108 6.34 -11.85 10.98
C SER A 108 5.11 -11.65 11.86
N ALA A 109 4.12 -12.52 11.69
CA ALA A 109 2.97 -12.61 12.58
C ALA A 109 3.34 -13.40 13.86
N PRO A 110 2.69 -13.12 15.01
CA PRO A 110 1.65 -12.12 15.18
C PRO A 110 2.24 -10.70 15.34
N CYS A 111 1.65 -9.74 14.65
CA CYS A 111 2.01 -8.32 14.80
C CYS A 111 0.83 -7.41 14.49
N ARG A 112 0.94 -6.14 14.90
CA ARG A 112 -0.03 -5.09 14.62
C ARG A 112 0.63 -4.03 13.76
N LEU A 113 0.02 -3.68 12.63
CA LEU A 113 0.39 -2.50 11.84
C LEU A 113 -0.62 -1.39 12.05
N ALA A 114 -0.11 -0.19 12.24
CA ALA A 114 -0.91 1.03 12.35
C ALA A 114 -0.46 2.04 11.31
N ILE A 115 -1.38 2.53 10.48
CA ILE A 115 -1.12 3.52 9.43
C ILE A 115 -1.92 4.77 9.72
N VAL A 116 -1.28 5.94 9.69
CA VAL A 116 -2.01 7.22 9.77
C VAL A 116 -2.35 7.69 8.36
N SER A 117 -3.61 8.06 8.11
CA SER A 117 -4.01 8.68 6.85
C SER A 117 -5.25 9.56 7.05
N GLY A 118 -5.24 10.77 6.50
CA GLY A 118 -6.39 11.69 6.54
C GLY A 118 -6.91 12.03 7.95
N GLY A 119 -6.04 12.07 8.95
CA GLY A 119 -6.41 12.32 10.36
C GLY A 119 -6.93 11.10 11.12
N PHE A 120 -6.88 9.90 10.52
CA PHE A 120 -7.29 8.66 11.15
C PHE A 120 -6.12 7.69 11.29
N LEU A 121 -6.14 6.90 12.37
CA LEU A 121 -5.29 5.74 12.58
C LEU A 121 -6.05 4.50 12.09
N TYR A 122 -5.42 3.76 11.18
CA TYR A 122 -5.92 2.52 10.61
C TYR A 122 -5.08 1.36 11.12
N ILE A 123 -5.71 0.42 11.83
CA ILE A 123 -5.00 -0.66 12.52
C ILE A 123 -5.40 -2.00 11.93
N ARG A 124 -4.40 -2.83 11.66
CA ARG A 124 -4.58 -4.20 11.22
C ARG A 124 -3.69 -5.16 12.00
N ASP A 125 -4.30 -6.24 12.49
CA ASP A 125 -3.58 -7.33 13.13
C ASP A 125 -3.28 -8.42 12.11
N PHE A 126 -2.04 -8.89 12.12
CA PHE A 126 -1.57 -10.04 11.36
C PHE A 126 -1.41 -11.19 12.34
N VAL A 127 -1.98 -12.34 12.00
CA VAL A 127 -1.98 -13.54 12.83
C VAL A 127 -1.36 -14.71 12.07
N ILE A 128 -0.85 -15.69 12.81
CA ILE A 128 -0.33 -16.92 12.21
C ILE A 128 -1.53 -17.68 11.61
N GLY A 129 -1.47 -17.99 10.32
CA GLY A 129 -2.51 -18.76 9.64
C GLY A 129 -2.53 -20.23 10.10
N GLU A 130 -3.67 -20.90 9.93
CA GLU A 130 -3.97 -22.23 10.47
C GLU A 130 -2.99 -23.35 10.06
N ARG A 131 -2.15 -23.14 9.04
CA ARG A 131 -1.16 -24.12 8.54
C ARG A 131 0.30 -23.73 8.77
N GLY A 132 0.61 -22.72 9.59
CA GLY A 132 1.99 -22.31 9.91
C GLY A 132 2.77 -21.64 8.76
N ASN A 133 2.25 -21.69 7.53
CA ASN A 133 2.91 -21.18 6.32
C ASN A 133 2.19 -19.97 5.70
N GLY A 134 1.08 -19.53 6.28
CA GLY A 134 0.28 -18.40 5.79
C GLY A 134 0.05 -17.38 6.90
N THR A 135 -0.27 -16.16 6.51
CA THR A 135 -0.59 -15.06 7.42
C THR A 135 -2.07 -14.78 7.33
N GLY A 136 -2.81 -15.07 8.40
CA GLY A 136 -4.17 -14.57 8.54
C GLY A 136 -4.12 -13.08 8.84
N THR A 137 -5.17 -12.35 8.48
CA THR A 137 -5.37 -10.98 8.96
C THR A 137 -6.61 -10.95 9.83
N SER A 138 -6.66 -10.05 10.83
CA SER A 138 -7.97 -9.65 11.35
C SER A 138 -8.78 -9.12 10.18
N ALA A 139 -10.00 -9.63 9.99
CA ALA A 139 -10.84 -9.26 8.85
C ALA A 139 -11.19 -7.76 8.84
N GLU A 140 -11.05 -7.09 9.99
CA GLU A 140 -11.44 -5.69 10.17
C GLU A 140 -10.21 -4.78 10.29
N LEU A 141 -10.21 -3.70 9.50
CA LEU A 141 -9.32 -2.56 9.60
C LEU A 141 -9.98 -1.53 10.54
N ILE A 142 -9.43 -1.35 11.74
CA ILE A 142 -10.01 -0.43 12.73
C ILE A 142 -9.60 1.00 12.38
N LYS A 143 -10.59 1.89 12.20
CA LYS A 143 -10.38 3.31 11.88
C LYS A 143 -10.73 4.19 13.09
N LEU A 144 -9.76 4.92 13.62
CA LEU A 144 -9.94 5.78 14.79
C LEU A 144 -9.47 7.22 14.50
N PRO A 145 -10.17 8.27 14.94
CA PRO A 145 -9.72 9.66 14.77
C PRO A 145 -8.52 9.96 15.68
N VAL A 146 -7.41 10.44 15.12
CA VAL A 146 -6.14 10.57 15.88
C VAL A 146 -6.26 11.48 17.12
N GLN A 147 -7.15 12.48 17.09
CA GLN A 147 -7.36 13.44 18.18
C GLN A 147 -8.07 12.86 19.40
N GLU A 148 -8.75 11.71 19.28
CA GLU A 148 -9.60 11.15 20.34
C GLU A 148 -9.04 9.84 20.91
N ILE A 149 -7.82 9.44 20.50
CA ILE A 149 -7.24 8.14 20.85
C ILE A 149 -6.28 8.26 22.04
N ASP A 150 -6.49 7.41 23.04
CA ASP A 150 -5.42 7.03 23.96
C ASP A 150 -4.52 5.98 23.28
N LEU A 151 -3.37 6.43 22.76
CA LEU A 151 -2.43 5.54 22.07
C LEU A 151 -1.88 4.45 23.00
N LYS A 152 -1.80 4.69 24.33
CA LYS A 152 -1.31 3.67 25.27
C LYS A 152 -2.27 2.50 25.34
N GLU A 153 -3.58 2.77 25.34
CA GLU A 153 -4.60 1.71 25.36
C GLU A 153 -4.73 1.01 24.00
N VAL A 154 -4.72 1.77 22.89
CA VAL A 154 -4.80 1.19 21.53
C VAL A 154 -3.60 0.27 21.21
N PHE A 155 -2.43 0.59 21.75
CA PHE A 155 -1.22 -0.21 21.58
C PHE A 155 -0.90 -1.10 22.78
N LYS A 156 -1.82 -1.25 23.73
CA LYS A 156 -1.70 -2.22 24.81
C LYS A 156 -1.93 -3.63 24.27
N THR A 157 -0.86 -4.24 23.79
CA THR A 157 -0.90 -5.58 23.20
C THR A 157 0.38 -6.35 23.52
N ASN A 158 0.29 -7.68 23.45
CA ASN A 158 1.40 -8.60 23.65
C ASN A 158 2.14 -8.94 22.35
N VAL A 159 1.79 -8.29 21.24
CA VAL A 159 2.40 -8.49 19.93
C VAL A 159 3.24 -7.28 19.54
N GLN A 160 4.20 -7.48 18.63
CA GLN A 160 5.00 -6.37 18.09
C GLN A 160 4.08 -5.38 17.36
N VAL A 161 4.28 -4.09 17.60
CA VAL A 161 3.54 -3.00 16.95
C VAL A 161 4.47 -2.25 16.00
N TYR A 162 4.01 -2.10 14.76
CA TYR A 162 4.67 -1.29 13.73
C TYR A 162 3.81 -0.07 13.38
N LEU A 163 4.42 1.11 13.47
CA LEU A 163 3.79 2.35 13.04
C LEU A 163 4.33 2.74 11.67
N VAL A 164 3.42 2.97 10.72
CA VAL A 164 3.71 3.46 9.37
C VAL A 164 3.22 4.89 9.25
N ASP A 165 4.15 5.83 9.14
CA ASP A 165 3.87 7.24 8.91
C ASP A 165 4.00 7.53 7.40
N PRO A 166 2.96 8.05 6.71
CA PRO A 166 3.02 8.35 5.28
C PRO A 166 3.87 9.57 4.92
N GLY A 167 4.49 10.27 5.89
CA GLY A 167 5.49 11.30 5.62
C GLY A 167 5.14 12.70 6.16
N PRO A 168 5.76 13.76 5.63
CA PRO A 168 5.76 15.10 6.22
C PRO A 168 4.36 15.66 6.50
N GLY A 169 4.12 16.15 7.71
CA GLY A 169 2.85 16.76 8.12
C GLY A 169 1.83 15.79 8.72
N SER A 170 2.22 14.53 8.97
CA SER A 170 1.45 13.60 9.78
C SER A 170 1.24 14.14 11.21
N VAL A 171 0.05 13.89 11.77
CA VAL A 171 -0.32 14.29 13.14
C VAL A 171 0.63 13.68 14.18
N LEU A 172 1.27 12.56 13.87
CA LEU A 172 2.20 11.90 14.78
C LEU A 172 3.59 12.53 14.83
N GLN A 173 3.96 13.37 13.86
CA GLN A 173 5.22 14.14 13.91
C GLN A 173 5.22 15.22 15.01
N SER A 174 4.06 15.48 15.62
CA SER A 174 3.91 16.45 16.70
C SER A 174 3.79 15.74 18.06
N GLY A 175 4.91 15.64 18.79
CA GLY A 175 4.89 15.40 20.24
C GLY A 175 5.77 14.24 20.75
N ASN A 176 6.18 14.35 22.01
CA ASN A 176 6.94 13.33 22.76
C ASN A 176 6.23 11.96 22.88
N LEU A 177 4.97 11.87 22.47
CA LEU A 177 4.14 10.65 22.47
C LEU A 177 4.81 9.51 21.67
N LEU A 178 5.59 9.85 20.65
CA LEU A 178 6.34 8.87 19.87
C LEU A 178 7.57 8.26 20.60
N LYS A 179 8.00 8.82 21.73
CA LYS A 179 9.16 8.30 22.47
C LYS A 179 8.77 7.38 23.63
N GLU A 180 7.49 7.34 23.98
CA GLU A 180 6.98 6.69 25.20
C GLU A 180 6.30 5.34 24.95
N LEU A 181 6.12 4.92 23.70
CA LEU A 181 5.37 3.72 23.33
C LEU A 181 6.30 2.66 22.68
N PRO A 182 6.05 1.36 22.90
CA PRO A 182 6.92 0.27 22.46
C PRO A 182 6.70 -0.08 20.98
N PHE A 183 6.72 0.92 20.09
CA PHE A 183 6.56 0.69 18.66
C PHE A 183 7.91 0.65 17.94
N GLU A 184 7.93 -0.07 16.83
CA GLU A 184 8.93 0.12 15.79
C GLU A 184 8.32 1.05 14.73
N VAL A 185 8.96 2.20 14.50
CA VAL A 185 8.51 3.09 13.42
C VAL A 185 9.18 2.64 12.14
N LEU A 186 8.37 2.25 11.16
CA LEU A 186 8.81 1.99 9.81
C LEU A 186 8.99 3.34 9.08
N ASN A 187 9.93 4.15 9.58
CA ASN A 187 10.23 5.51 9.16
C ASN A 187 11.04 5.56 7.86
N GLY A 188 10.71 6.52 7.00
CA GLY A 188 11.42 6.85 5.76
C GLY A 188 10.45 7.52 4.79
N GLU A 189 10.94 8.22 3.77
CA GLU A 189 10.11 8.60 2.62
C GLU A 189 9.60 7.33 1.91
N ARG A 190 8.55 6.72 2.47
CA ARG A 190 8.01 5.45 2.01
C ARG A 190 7.23 5.66 0.73
N ASN A 191 7.49 4.79 -0.25
CA ASN A 191 6.74 4.76 -1.47
C ASN A 191 5.81 3.54 -1.44
N PHE A 192 4.57 3.75 -1.03
CA PHE A 192 3.54 2.70 -0.97
C PHE A 192 3.31 2.02 -2.33
N GLY A 193 3.58 2.71 -3.44
CA GLY A 193 3.56 2.10 -4.77
C GLY A 193 4.63 1.01 -4.93
N LYS A 194 5.83 1.18 -4.33
CA LYS A 194 6.85 0.13 -4.30
C LYS A 194 6.42 -1.03 -3.40
N ASP A 195 5.85 -0.73 -2.24
CA ASP A 195 5.36 -1.75 -1.30
C ASP A 195 4.30 -2.65 -1.95
N LEU A 196 3.36 -2.05 -2.71
CA LEU A 196 2.35 -2.78 -3.47
C LEU A 196 2.98 -3.75 -4.47
N ILE A 197 3.98 -3.32 -5.25
CA ILE A 197 4.60 -4.16 -6.28
C ILE A 197 5.40 -5.30 -5.65
N GLN A 198 6.20 -5.01 -4.63
CA GLN A 198 7.00 -6.03 -3.95
C GLN A 198 6.11 -7.10 -3.33
N SER A 199 5.01 -6.67 -2.70
CA SER A 199 4.03 -7.57 -2.09
C SER A 199 3.27 -8.38 -3.13
N ALA A 200 2.78 -7.74 -4.20
CA ALA A 200 2.07 -8.43 -5.28
C ALA A 200 2.94 -9.47 -5.96
N ARG A 201 4.20 -9.15 -6.22
CA ARG A 201 5.17 -10.09 -6.81
C ARG A 201 5.44 -11.27 -5.88
N ARG A 202 5.55 -11.05 -4.57
CA ARG A 202 5.69 -12.13 -3.60
C ARG A 202 4.48 -13.06 -3.59
N LEU A 203 3.28 -12.49 -3.55
CA LEU A 203 2.03 -13.27 -3.61
C LEU A 203 1.86 -14.01 -4.93
N ALA A 204 2.36 -13.45 -6.05
CA ALA A 204 2.38 -14.12 -7.33
C ALA A 204 3.28 -15.36 -7.31
N SER A 205 4.48 -15.27 -6.72
CA SER A 205 5.41 -16.40 -6.63
C SER A 205 4.97 -17.50 -5.67
N ASP A 206 4.16 -17.19 -4.66
CA ASP A 206 3.66 -18.18 -3.71
C ASP A 206 2.50 -19.02 -4.28
N ASN A 207 1.94 -18.62 -5.44
CA ASN A 207 0.83 -19.29 -6.13
C ASN A 207 1.26 -20.10 -7.37
N ASP A 208 2.55 -20.08 -7.74
CA ASP A 208 3.18 -20.88 -8.80
C ASP A 208 3.83 -22.15 -8.23
#